data_AF-A0ABD4BAA5-F1
#
_entry.id   AF-A0ABD4BAA5-F1
#
_cell.length_a   1.000
_cell.length_b   1.000
_cell.length_c   1.000
_cell.angle_alpha   90.00
_cell.angle_beta   90.00
_cell.angle_gamma   90.00
#
_symmetry.space_group_name_H-M   'P 1'
#
loop_
_entity.id
_entity.type
_entity.pdbx_description
1 polymer ?
#
loop_
_entity_poly.entity_id
_entity_poly.type
_entity_poly.pdbx_seq_one_letter_code
_entity_poly.pdbx_strand_id
1 'polypeptide(L)'
;MNIKEDTFRRAARHHQIALPLNEKQCDRIGWHLLQEIREAIKSGMGLKEACRVFGLGKYTTSLIFGDRPPLLLCGKSSKELSKIQHAKEKLSALVESQPHITRTELRKTLSSSMDAVLIHDSTWTSENIPGPARKYYSVVNSVDLNERFLQIRLDIEAEKAKELNKSGRPTRLTATRLRKDCGVTQPHSFPEPYKSELSRIFATAAESKEHFHDRLINWAMAEYAKLLIPISSNKLRRIAGLPIKDLLSCRDLVIKHAQPHNLSYHSNCSLSPFFKSTPI
;
A
#
# COMPACT_ATOMS: atom_id res chain seq x y z
N MET A 1 -34.86 -42.66 -7.17
CA MET A 1 -34.68 -41.43 -6.39
C MET A 1 -35.88 -40.52 -6.64
N ASN A 2 -36.70 -40.24 -5.63
CA ASN A 2 -37.89 -39.39 -5.79
C ASN A 2 -37.51 -37.94 -5.49
N ILE A 3 -36.92 -37.24 -6.47
CA ILE A 3 -36.56 -35.83 -6.33
C ILE A 3 -37.86 -35.02 -6.39
N LYS A 4 -38.14 -34.23 -5.34
CA LYS A 4 -39.31 -33.34 -5.31
C LYS A 4 -39.29 -32.40 -6.52
N GLU A 5 -40.43 -32.26 -7.20
CA GLU A 5 -40.55 -31.49 -8.45
C GLU A 5 -40.03 -30.04 -8.33
N ASP A 6 -40.27 -29.37 -7.20
CA ASP A 6 -39.74 -28.01 -6.94
C ASP A 6 -38.21 -27.97 -6.91
N THR A 7 -37.58 -28.99 -6.35
CA THR A 7 -36.11 -29.10 -6.26
C THR A 7 -35.50 -29.29 -7.64
N PHE A 8 -36.12 -30.14 -8.46
CA PHE A 8 -35.73 -30.33 -9.86
C PHE A 8 -35.87 -29.04 -10.68
N ARG A 9 -37.02 -28.36 -10.60
CA ARG A 9 -37.25 -27.08 -11.30
C ARG A 9 -36.32 -25.97 -10.84
N ARG A 10 -35.92 -25.95 -9.56
CA ARG A 10 -34.93 -25.00 -9.05
C ARG A 10 -33.54 -25.26 -9.63
N ALA A 11 -33.12 -26.53 -9.69
CA ALA A 11 -31.85 -26.92 -10.29
C ALA A 11 -31.81 -26.61 -11.80
N ALA A 12 -32.85 -26.96 -12.55
CA ALA A 12 -32.96 -26.65 -13.97
C ALA A 12 -32.83 -25.15 -14.25
N ARG A 13 -33.52 -24.30 -13.47
CA ARG A 13 -33.40 -22.83 -13.56
C ARG A 13 -31.99 -22.32 -13.26
N HIS A 14 -31.32 -22.89 -12.25
CA HIS A 14 -29.95 -22.52 -11.92
C HIS A 14 -29.00 -22.79 -13.10
N HIS A 15 -29.18 -23.91 -13.79
CA HIS A 15 -28.39 -24.30 -14.96
C HIS A 15 -28.93 -23.77 -16.30
N GLN A 16 -29.89 -22.83 -16.29
CA GLN A 16 -30.52 -22.27 -17.49
C GLN A 16 -31.16 -23.31 -18.43
N ILE A 17 -31.59 -24.45 -17.89
CA ILE A 17 -32.26 -25.51 -18.64
C ILE A 17 -33.76 -25.19 -18.68
N ALA A 18 -34.30 -25.00 -19.88
CA ALA A 18 -35.71 -24.73 -20.09
C ALA A 18 -36.57 -25.98 -19.84
N LEU A 19 -37.60 -25.82 -19.02
CA LEU A 19 -38.62 -26.83 -18.74
C LEU A 19 -39.95 -26.32 -19.31
N PRO A 20 -40.27 -26.64 -20.57
CA PRO A 20 -41.41 -26.07 -21.26
C PRO A 20 -42.73 -26.36 -20.54
N LEU A 21 -43.64 -25.39 -20.57
CA LEU A 21 -44.99 -25.60 -20.05
C LEU A 21 -45.76 -26.59 -20.91
N ASN A 22 -46.57 -27.44 -20.27
CA ASN A 22 -47.55 -28.25 -20.99
C ASN A 22 -48.82 -27.43 -21.31
N GLU A 23 -49.60 -27.90 -22.27
CA GLU A 23 -50.80 -27.21 -22.77
C GLU A 23 -51.81 -26.90 -21.63
N LYS A 24 -52.05 -27.89 -20.75
CA LYS A 24 -52.91 -27.71 -19.56
C LYS A 24 -52.41 -26.62 -18.60
N GLN A 25 -51.10 -26.47 -18.46
CA GLN A 25 -50.47 -25.42 -17.64
C GLN A 25 -50.61 -24.06 -18.31
N CYS A 26 -50.45 -23.98 -19.63
CA CYS A 26 -50.67 -22.76 -20.40
C CYS A 26 -52.13 -22.30 -20.32
N ASP A 27 -53.09 -23.21 -20.48
CA ASP A 27 -54.51 -22.87 -20.41
C ASP A 27 -54.93 -22.40 -19.02
N ARG A 28 -54.38 -23.01 -17.96
CA ARG A 28 -54.64 -22.60 -16.58
C ARG A 28 -54.08 -21.22 -16.24
N ILE A 29 -52.95 -20.85 -16.83
CA ILE A 29 -52.35 -19.52 -16.62
C ILE A 29 -52.99 -18.49 -17.56
N GLY A 30 -53.47 -18.92 -18.73
CA GLY A 30 -53.95 -18.07 -19.80
C GLY A 30 -52.80 -17.65 -20.72
N TRP A 31 -52.94 -17.95 -22.02
CA TRP A 31 -51.93 -17.62 -23.04
C TRP A 31 -51.64 -16.12 -23.13
N HIS A 32 -52.68 -15.29 -23.05
CA HIS A 32 -52.56 -13.84 -23.08
C HIS A 32 -51.77 -13.30 -21.89
N LEU A 33 -52.16 -13.69 -20.68
CA LEU A 33 -51.52 -13.28 -19.43
C LEU A 33 -50.05 -13.72 -19.39
N LEU A 34 -49.75 -14.92 -19.89
CA LEU A 34 -48.38 -15.43 -19.99
C LEU A 34 -47.50 -14.54 -20.88
N GLN A 35 -48.02 -14.05 -22.01
CA GLN A 35 -47.28 -13.13 -22.88
C GLN A 35 -47.12 -11.75 -22.24
N GLU A 36 -48.17 -11.21 -21.61
CA GLU A 36 -48.08 -9.93 -20.91
C GLU A 36 -47.02 -9.94 -19.80
N ILE A 37 -46.97 -11.00 -18.99
CA ILE A 37 -45.95 -11.16 -17.94
C ILE A 37 -44.54 -11.20 -18.56
N ARG A 38 -44.38 -11.96 -19.65
CA ARG A 38 -43.08 -12.10 -20.33
C ARG A 38 -42.61 -10.77 -20.91
N GLU A 39 -43.49 -10.06 -21.59
CA GLU A 39 -43.17 -8.76 -22.17
C GLU A 39 -42.89 -7.74 -21.05
N ALA A 40 -43.73 -7.63 -20.03
CA ALA A 40 -43.49 -6.73 -18.90
C ALA A 40 -42.10 -6.92 -18.26
N ILE A 41 -41.65 -8.16 -18.10
CA ILE A 41 -40.32 -8.48 -17.54
C ILE A 41 -39.20 -8.13 -18.52
N LYS A 42 -39.39 -8.37 -19.82
CA LYS A 42 -38.43 -7.93 -20.85
C LYS A 42 -38.34 -6.40 -20.90
N SER A 43 -39.46 -5.70 -20.71
CA SER A 43 -39.57 -4.25 -20.76
C SER A 43 -38.93 -3.55 -19.56
N GLY A 44 -38.63 -4.25 -18.47
CA GLY A 44 -38.06 -3.60 -17.29
C GLY A 44 -38.67 -3.99 -15.94
N MET A 45 -39.75 -4.77 -15.91
CA MET A 45 -40.44 -5.05 -14.66
C MET A 45 -39.68 -6.06 -13.81
N GLY A 46 -39.36 -5.68 -12.57
CA GLY A 46 -38.69 -6.56 -11.63
C GLY A 46 -39.56 -7.76 -11.24
N LEU A 47 -38.94 -8.93 -10.99
CA LEU A 47 -39.65 -10.17 -10.67
C LEU A 47 -40.68 -10.03 -9.53
N LYS A 48 -40.29 -9.39 -8.42
CA LYS A 48 -41.19 -9.21 -7.26
C LYS A 48 -42.38 -8.31 -7.59
N GLU A 49 -42.14 -7.30 -8.42
CA GLU A 49 -43.16 -6.36 -8.84
C GLU A 49 -44.14 -7.01 -9.82
N ALA A 50 -43.64 -7.75 -10.82
CA ALA A 50 -44.47 -8.57 -11.69
C ALA A 50 -45.33 -9.57 -10.90
N CYS A 51 -44.76 -10.24 -9.89
CA CYS A 51 -45.55 -11.16 -9.06
C CYS A 51 -46.65 -10.44 -8.27
N ARG A 52 -46.43 -9.18 -7.86
CA ARG A 52 -47.43 -8.36 -7.17
C ARG A 52 -48.53 -7.89 -8.13
N VAL A 53 -48.15 -7.33 -9.28
CA VAL A 53 -49.08 -6.76 -10.27
C VAL A 53 -49.97 -7.83 -10.87
N PHE A 54 -49.40 -8.98 -11.24
CA PHE A 54 -50.12 -10.08 -11.87
C PHE A 54 -50.61 -11.15 -10.88
N GLY A 55 -50.46 -10.94 -9.56
CA GLY A 55 -50.96 -11.87 -8.53
C GLY A 55 -50.33 -13.27 -8.59
N LEU A 56 -49.05 -13.39 -8.94
CA LEU A 56 -48.41 -14.68 -9.20
C LEU A 56 -48.02 -15.40 -7.89
N GLY A 57 -48.62 -16.57 -7.67
CA GLY A 57 -48.23 -17.49 -6.61
C GLY A 57 -46.92 -18.21 -6.90
N LYS A 58 -46.24 -18.70 -5.85
CA LYS A 58 -44.92 -19.38 -5.92
C LYS A 58 -44.84 -20.46 -7.00
N TYR A 59 -45.88 -21.27 -7.15
CA TYR A 59 -45.93 -22.35 -8.14
C TYR A 59 -45.98 -21.81 -9.58
N THR A 60 -46.87 -20.85 -9.85
CA THR A 60 -47.02 -20.21 -11.17
C THR A 60 -45.75 -19.47 -11.58
N THR A 61 -45.12 -18.74 -10.65
CA THR A 61 -43.80 -18.14 -10.83
C THR A 61 -42.79 -19.21 -11.25
N SER A 62 -42.68 -20.33 -10.52
CA SER A 62 -41.72 -21.38 -10.85
C SER A 62 -41.95 -22.03 -12.22
N LEU A 63 -43.20 -22.09 -12.68
CA LEU A 63 -43.55 -22.59 -14.01
C LEU A 63 -43.09 -21.61 -15.10
N ILE A 64 -43.48 -20.35 -15.02
CA ILE A 64 -43.17 -19.32 -16.03
C ILE A 64 -41.64 -19.15 -16.21
N PHE A 65 -40.89 -19.09 -15.11
CA PHE A 65 -39.43 -18.94 -15.17
C PHE A 65 -38.69 -20.26 -15.40
N GLY A 66 -39.34 -21.40 -15.18
CA GLY A 66 -38.80 -22.71 -15.57
C GLY A 66 -38.83 -22.88 -17.08
N ASP A 67 -39.89 -22.42 -17.72
CA ASP A 67 -40.09 -22.47 -19.17
C ASP A 67 -39.13 -21.54 -19.94
N ARG A 68 -38.86 -20.34 -19.42
CA ARG A 68 -37.87 -19.42 -19.99
C ARG A 68 -36.91 -18.86 -18.92
N PRO A 69 -35.86 -19.62 -18.56
CA PRO A 69 -34.87 -19.20 -17.57
C PRO A 69 -34.20 -17.82 -17.82
N PRO A 70 -33.89 -17.41 -19.07
CA PRO A 70 -33.27 -16.11 -19.35
C PRO A 70 -34.10 -14.89 -18.90
N LEU A 71 -35.43 -15.02 -18.74
CA LEU A 71 -36.28 -13.93 -18.24
C LEU A 71 -35.88 -13.48 -16.82
N LEU A 72 -35.29 -14.38 -16.03
CA LEU A 72 -34.76 -14.03 -14.70
C LEU A 72 -33.53 -13.12 -14.78
N LEU A 73 -32.75 -13.20 -15.86
CA LEU A 73 -31.61 -12.33 -16.09
C LEU A 73 -32.09 -10.94 -16.53
N CYS A 74 -33.08 -10.86 -17.41
CA CYS A 74 -33.75 -9.60 -17.77
C CYS A 74 -34.29 -8.90 -16.52
N GLY A 75 -35.03 -9.62 -15.66
CA GLY A 75 -35.55 -9.01 -14.43
C GLY A 75 -34.48 -8.54 -13.42
N LYS A 76 -33.26 -9.11 -13.46
CA LYS A 76 -32.13 -8.64 -12.65
C LYS A 76 -31.56 -7.33 -13.19
N SER A 77 -31.29 -7.27 -14.49
CA SER A 77 -30.77 -6.04 -15.13
C SER A 77 -31.78 -4.90 -14.99
N SER A 78 -33.08 -5.18 -15.12
CA SER A 78 -34.10 -4.14 -14.95
C SER A 78 -34.22 -3.62 -13.53
N LYS A 79 -34.03 -4.48 -12.53
CA LYS A 79 -33.98 -4.06 -11.13
C LYS A 79 -32.78 -3.15 -10.86
N GLU A 80 -31.64 -3.40 -11.50
CA GLU A 80 -30.47 -2.54 -11.43
C GLU A 80 -30.75 -1.18 -12.08
N LEU A 81 -31.35 -1.17 -13.27
CA LEU A 81 -31.80 0.07 -13.95
C LEU A 81 -32.78 0.87 -13.09
N SER A 82 -33.79 0.22 -12.50
CA SER A 82 -34.76 0.87 -11.63
C SER A 82 -34.11 1.46 -10.37
N LYS A 83 -33.14 0.77 -9.77
CA LYS A 83 -32.35 1.31 -8.65
C LYS A 83 -31.56 2.55 -9.05
N ILE A 84 -30.93 2.53 -10.22
CA ILE A 84 -30.18 3.66 -10.76
C ILE A 84 -31.13 4.83 -11.00
N GLN A 85 -32.30 4.58 -11.59
CA GLN A 85 -33.30 5.61 -11.85
C GLN A 85 -33.83 6.24 -10.55
N HIS A 86 -34.17 5.42 -9.55
CA HIS A 86 -34.55 5.93 -8.24
C HIS A 86 -33.41 6.72 -7.57
N ALA A 87 -32.16 6.28 -7.73
CA ALA A 87 -31.01 7.02 -7.23
C ALA A 87 -30.88 8.39 -7.93
N LYS A 88 -31.08 8.45 -9.26
CA LYS A 88 -31.13 9.71 -10.02
C LYS A 88 -32.21 10.65 -9.49
N GLU A 89 -33.44 10.16 -9.33
CA GLU A 89 -34.56 10.95 -8.81
C GLU A 89 -34.27 11.54 -7.42
N LYS A 90 -33.71 10.74 -6.51
CA LYS A 90 -33.31 11.22 -5.17
C LYS A 90 -32.24 12.29 -5.23
N LEU A 91 -31.26 12.14 -6.12
CA LEU A 91 -30.19 13.11 -6.29
C LEU A 91 -30.70 14.41 -6.91
N SER A 92 -31.51 14.32 -7.97
CA SER A 92 -32.16 15.47 -8.60
C SER A 92 -33.03 16.23 -7.61
N ALA A 93 -33.89 15.56 -6.84
CA ALA A 93 -34.71 16.20 -5.83
C ALA A 93 -33.87 16.93 -4.76
N LEU A 94 -32.73 16.35 -4.36
CA LEU A 94 -31.83 16.99 -3.40
C LEU A 94 -31.13 18.22 -4.00
N VAL A 95 -30.67 18.14 -5.25
CA VAL A 95 -30.06 19.26 -5.98
C VAL A 95 -31.07 20.39 -6.20
N GLU A 96 -32.32 20.07 -6.53
CA GLU A 96 -33.41 21.04 -6.66
C GLU A 96 -33.70 21.74 -5.32
N SER A 97 -33.71 20.99 -4.21
CA SER A 97 -33.92 21.54 -2.87
C SER A 97 -32.74 22.38 -2.35
N GLN A 98 -31.52 22.11 -2.84
CA GLN A 98 -30.28 22.76 -2.40
C GLN A 98 -29.39 23.11 -3.60
N PRO A 99 -29.64 24.25 -4.27
CA PRO A 99 -28.94 24.61 -5.51
C PRO A 99 -27.41 24.77 -5.38
N HIS A 100 -26.91 24.99 -4.16
CA HIS A 100 -25.48 25.17 -3.87
C HIS A 100 -24.78 23.89 -3.38
N ILE A 101 -25.48 22.75 -3.29
CA ILE A 101 -24.87 21.51 -2.82
C ILE A 101 -23.77 21.06 -3.77
N THR A 102 -22.62 20.68 -3.25
CA THR A 102 -21.51 20.20 -4.08
C THR A 102 -21.56 18.67 -4.24
N ARG A 103 -20.90 18.12 -5.27
CA ARG A 103 -20.79 16.65 -5.43
C ARG A 103 -20.21 15.96 -4.20
N THR A 104 -19.30 16.65 -3.52
CA THR A 104 -18.63 16.14 -2.31
C THR A 104 -19.62 16.04 -1.14
N GLU A 105 -20.53 16.99 -1.01
CA GLU A 105 -21.60 16.96 -0.01
C GLU A 105 -22.66 15.94 -0.35
N LEU A 106 -23.06 15.84 -1.63
CA LEU A 106 -23.96 14.79 -2.11
C LEU A 106 -23.43 13.38 -1.81
N ARG A 107 -22.11 13.17 -1.96
CA ARG A 107 -21.50 11.88 -1.61
C ARG A 107 -21.49 11.61 -0.11
N LYS A 108 -21.50 12.66 0.74
CA LYS A 108 -21.62 12.52 2.19
C LYS A 108 -23.06 12.22 2.62
N THR A 109 -24.05 12.85 2.00
CA THR A 109 -25.47 12.69 2.36
C THR A 109 -26.09 11.44 1.76
N LEU A 110 -25.82 11.17 0.48
CA LEU A 110 -26.40 10.07 -0.31
C LEU A 110 -25.31 9.24 -1.01
N SER A 111 -24.32 8.77 -0.26
CA SER A 111 -23.17 7.98 -0.78
C SER A 111 -23.61 6.87 -1.74
N SER A 112 -24.50 5.97 -1.30
CA SER A 112 -24.85 4.80 -2.11
C SER A 112 -25.57 5.16 -3.41
N SER A 113 -26.37 6.22 -3.41
CA SER A 113 -27.04 6.72 -4.62
C SER A 113 -26.04 7.39 -5.57
N MET A 114 -25.14 8.22 -5.04
CA MET A 114 -24.08 8.86 -5.82
C MET A 114 -23.15 7.85 -6.46
N ASP A 115 -22.67 6.86 -5.70
CA ASP A 115 -21.74 5.85 -6.21
C ASP A 115 -22.41 4.97 -7.28
N ALA A 116 -23.67 4.57 -7.08
CA ALA A 116 -24.42 3.79 -8.06
C ALA A 116 -24.58 4.53 -9.40
N VAL A 117 -24.96 5.82 -9.36
CA VAL A 117 -25.16 6.61 -10.58
C VAL A 117 -23.82 6.96 -11.24
N LEU A 118 -22.78 7.26 -10.46
CA LEU A 118 -21.45 7.57 -11.01
C LEU A 118 -20.82 6.37 -11.75
N ILE A 119 -21.00 5.15 -11.23
CA ILE A 119 -20.44 3.93 -11.82
C ILE A 119 -21.20 3.54 -13.10
N HIS A 120 -22.53 3.65 -13.08
CA HIS A 120 -23.38 3.13 -14.16
C HIS A 120 -23.81 4.18 -15.19
N ASP A 121 -23.74 5.47 -14.88
CA ASP A 121 -24.10 6.58 -15.77
C ASP A 121 -23.31 7.87 -15.45
N SER A 122 -22.03 7.86 -15.84
CA SER A 122 -21.10 8.98 -15.64
C SER A 122 -21.49 10.22 -16.45
N THR A 123 -22.12 10.02 -17.61
CA THR A 123 -22.64 11.08 -18.50
C THR A 123 -23.73 11.88 -17.81
N TRP A 124 -24.77 11.21 -17.32
CA TRP A 124 -25.86 11.86 -16.60
C TRP A 124 -25.35 12.59 -15.36
N THR A 125 -24.39 12.00 -14.63
CA THR A 125 -23.78 12.61 -13.45
C THR A 125 -23.06 13.92 -13.78
N SER A 126 -22.42 14.02 -14.94
CA SER A 126 -21.67 15.21 -15.32
C SER A 126 -22.58 16.38 -15.72
N GLU A 127 -23.74 16.07 -16.30
CA GLU A 127 -24.73 17.05 -16.77
C GLU A 127 -25.67 17.53 -15.65
N ASN A 128 -26.09 16.63 -14.76
CA ASN A 128 -27.17 16.92 -13.80
C ASN A 128 -26.67 17.21 -12.38
N ILE A 129 -25.43 16.83 -12.06
CA ILE A 129 -24.87 16.99 -10.71
C ILE A 129 -23.75 18.03 -10.74
N PRO A 130 -23.76 19.04 -9.84
CA PRO A 130 -22.69 20.03 -9.75
C PRO A 130 -21.32 19.37 -9.55
N GLY A 131 -20.26 20.05 -9.98
CA GLY A 131 -18.89 19.56 -9.86
C GLY A 131 -18.45 19.33 -8.40
N PRO A 132 -17.36 18.59 -8.17
CA PRO A 132 -16.77 18.50 -6.84
C PRO A 132 -16.28 19.88 -6.40
N ALA A 133 -16.34 20.15 -5.09
CA ALA A 133 -15.77 21.35 -4.53
C ALA A 133 -14.27 21.40 -4.89
N ARG A 134 -13.84 22.45 -5.60
CA ARG A 134 -12.42 22.68 -5.87
C ARG A 134 -11.76 23.03 -4.54
N LYS A 135 -11.02 22.08 -3.97
CA LYS A 135 -10.09 22.39 -2.88
C LYS A 135 -8.95 23.20 -3.50
N TYR A 136 -9.01 24.52 -3.36
CA TYR A 136 -7.81 25.33 -3.43
C TYR A 136 -6.99 24.96 -2.21
N TYR A 137 -6.03 24.07 -2.39
CA TYR A 137 -4.96 23.93 -1.42
C TYR A 137 -4.27 25.29 -1.39
N SER A 138 -4.45 26.05 -0.31
CA SER A 138 -3.55 27.16 0.00
C SER A 138 -2.14 26.58 -0.11
N VAL A 139 -1.27 27.21 -0.90
CA VAL A 139 0.15 26.85 -0.99
C VAL A 139 0.69 26.93 0.43
N VAL A 140 0.76 25.79 1.10
CA VAL A 140 1.27 25.68 2.46
C VAL A 140 2.71 26.14 2.37
N ASN A 141 3.03 27.24 3.05
CA ASN A 141 4.37 27.81 3.27
C ASN A 141 5.44 27.18 2.39
N SER A 142 5.70 27.78 1.23
CA SER A 142 6.85 27.42 0.40
C SER A 142 8.08 27.53 1.29
N VAL A 143 8.54 26.41 1.84
CA VAL A 143 9.75 26.33 2.64
C VAL A 143 10.84 26.94 1.78
N ASP A 144 11.52 27.96 2.30
CA ASP A 144 12.67 28.51 1.62
C ASP A 144 13.70 27.37 1.50
N LEU A 145 13.82 26.85 0.28
CA LEU A 145 14.70 25.72 -0.03
C LEU A 145 16.16 26.08 0.24
N ASN A 146 16.51 27.36 0.13
CA ASN A 146 17.85 27.84 0.41
C ASN A 146 18.15 27.77 1.92
N GLU A 147 17.23 28.26 2.75
CA GLU A 147 17.32 28.15 4.20
C GLU A 147 17.39 26.67 4.63
N ARG A 148 16.51 25.83 4.08
CA ARG A 148 16.51 24.40 4.36
C ARG A 148 17.83 23.74 3.95
N PHE A 149 18.40 24.11 2.81
CA PHE A 149 19.67 23.58 2.33
C PHE A 149 20.84 23.99 3.23
N LEU A 150 20.88 25.24 3.68
CA LEU A 150 21.88 25.71 4.65
C LEU A 150 21.78 24.94 5.98
N GLN A 151 20.56 24.73 6.47
CA GLN A 151 20.33 23.96 7.69
C GLN A 151 20.86 22.53 7.56
N ILE A 152 20.61 21.85 6.42
CA ILE A 152 21.14 20.50 6.19
C ILE A 152 22.67 20.46 6.27
N ARG A 153 23.37 21.49 5.78
CA ARG A 153 24.84 21.55 5.88
C ARG A 153 25.32 21.67 7.32
N LEU A 154 24.63 22.48 8.13
CA LEU A 154 24.92 22.59 9.56
C LEU A 154 24.64 21.26 10.29
N ASP A 155 23.54 20.60 9.96
CA ASP A 155 23.15 19.32 10.55
C ASP A 155 24.19 18.22 10.23
N ILE A 156 24.75 18.21 9.02
CA ILE A 156 25.83 17.28 8.64
C ILE A 156 27.06 17.46 9.52
N GLU A 157 27.51 18.70 9.73
CA GLU A 157 28.68 18.96 10.58
C GLU A 157 28.39 18.65 12.05
N ALA A 158 27.18 18.93 12.52
CA ALA A 158 26.74 18.57 13.87
C ALA A 158 26.73 17.05 14.09
N GLU A 159 26.19 16.27 13.16
CA GLU A 159 26.17 14.80 13.27
C GLU A 159 27.59 14.20 13.14
N LYS A 160 28.47 14.79 12.33
CA LYS A 160 29.90 14.42 12.30
C LYS A 160 30.56 14.65 13.65
N ALA A 161 30.41 15.85 14.23
CA ALA A 161 30.99 16.19 15.52
C ALA A 161 30.46 15.27 16.64
N LYS A 162 29.16 14.99 16.64
CA LYS A 162 28.51 14.08 17.58
C LYS A 162 29.06 12.66 17.52
N GLU A 163 29.31 12.13 16.32
CA GLU A 163 29.89 10.79 16.16
C GLU A 163 31.38 10.75 16.52
N LEU A 164 32.14 11.82 16.24
CA LEU A 164 33.55 11.91 16.60
C LEU A 164 33.77 12.07 18.12
N ASN A 165 32.84 12.75 18.81
CA ASN A 165 32.91 12.97 20.26
C ASN A 165 32.22 11.86 21.08
N LYS A 166 31.71 10.82 20.41
CA LYS A 166 31.01 9.72 21.08
C LYS A 166 32.01 8.85 21.86
N SER A 167 31.73 8.62 23.14
CA SER A 167 32.54 7.76 24.01
C SER A 167 32.33 6.26 23.77
N GLY A 168 31.13 5.88 23.33
CA GLY A 168 30.79 4.50 22.99
C GLY A 168 31.36 4.04 21.65
N ARG A 169 31.02 2.81 21.25
CA ARG A 169 31.52 2.20 20.01
C ARG A 169 31.27 3.09 18.78
N PRO A 170 32.32 3.40 18.00
CA PRO A 170 32.22 4.06 16.71
C PRO A 170 31.27 3.34 15.75
N THR A 171 30.43 4.13 15.08
CA THR A 171 29.62 3.69 13.95
C THR A 171 30.03 4.48 12.72
N ARG A 172 30.11 3.79 11.57
CA ARG A 172 30.52 4.42 10.31
C ARG A 172 29.54 5.52 9.90
N LEU A 173 30.06 6.66 9.46
CA LEU A 173 29.27 7.73 8.86
C LEU A 173 29.10 7.49 7.36
N THR A 174 28.09 6.71 6.97
CA THR A 174 27.76 6.52 5.56
C THR A 174 26.85 7.65 5.05
N ALA A 175 26.88 7.93 3.75
CA ALA A 175 25.98 8.90 3.12
C ALA A 175 24.49 8.58 3.36
N THR A 176 24.13 7.29 3.44
CA THR A 176 22.78 6.84 3.79
C THR A 176 22.39 7.19 5.22
N ARG A 177 23.32 6.99 6.18
CA ARG A 177 23.09 7.31 7.59
C ARG A 177 22.98 8.81 7.79
N LEU A 178 23.94 9.59 7.28
CA LEU A 178 23.93 11.05 7.37
C LEU A 178 22.63 11.65 6.81
N ARG A 179 22.15 11.16 5.67
CA ARG A 179 20.85 11.57 5.12
C ARG A 179 19.69 11.34 6.08
N LYS A 180 19.63 10.14 6.67
CA LYS A 180 18.57 9.79 7.63
C LYS A 180 18.65 10.68 8.87
N ASP A 181 19.85 10.85 9.42
CA ASP A 181 20.09 11.59 10.66
C ASP A 181 19.82 13.10 10.46
N CYS A 182 20.07 13.65 9.26
CA CYS A 182 19.73 15.04 8.89
C CYS A 182 18.28 15.22 8.40
N GLY A 183 17.43 14.20 8.50
CA GLY A 183 16.02 14.28 8.09
C GLY A 183 15.77 14.39 6.58
N VAL A 184 16.72 13.96 5.75
CA VAL A 184 16.61 13.94 4.28
C VAL A 184 16.31 12.52 3.79
N THR A 185 15.07 12.07 4.01
CA THR A 185 14.63 10.70 3.64
C THR A 185 14.36 10.54 2.15
N GLN A 186 13.87 11.60 1.48
CA GLN A 186 13.53 11.61 0.05
C GLN A 186 14.35 12.66 -0.71
N PRO A 187 15.65 12.43 -0.95
CA PRO A 187 16.51 13.43 -1.61
C PRO A 187 16.07 13.76 -3.05
N HIS A 188 15.32 12.86 -3.70
CA HIS A 188 14.82 13.07 -5.05
C HIS A 188 13.62 14.04 -5.13
N SER A 189 13.01 14.39 -3.99
CA SER A 189 11.91 15.37 -3.96
C SER A 189 12.41 16.81 -4.03
N PHE A 190 13.70 17.04 -3.86
CA PHE A 190 14.30 18.37 -4.02
C PHE A 190 14.42 18.71 -5.51
N PRO A 191 14.12 19.96 -5.92
CA PRO A 191 14.38 20.41 -7.27
C PRO A 191 15.90 20.55 -7.52
N GLU A 192 16.29 20.57 -8.79
CA GLU A 192 17.65 20.98 -9.17
C GLU A 192 17.83 22.49 -8.92
N PRO A 193 19.04 22.95 -8.54
CA PRO A 193 20.29 22.20 -8.41
C PRO A 193 20.50 21.50 -7.05
N TYR A 194 19.61 21.74 -6.08
CA TYR A 194 19.78 21.28 -4.69
C TYR A 194 19.89 19.75 -4.57
N LYS A 195 19.12 19.00 -5.37
CA LYS A 195 19.20 17.54 -5.39
C LYS A 195 20.60 17.02 -5.73
N SER A 196 21.21 17.54 -6.79
CA SER A 196 22.56 17.16 -7.20
C SER A 196 23.58 17.56 -6.14
N GLU A 197 23.42 18.75 -5.56
CA GLU A 197 24.36 19.25 -4.58
C GLU A 197 24.27 18.52 -3.23
N LEU A 198 23.07 18.20 -2.75
CA LEU A 198 22.87 17.35 -1.57
C LEU A 198 23.54 15.99 -1.77
N SER A 199 23.35 15.37 -2.94
CA SER A 199 23.98 14.08 -3.27
C SER A 199 25.49 14.16 -3.18
N ARG A 200 26.09 15.23 -3.70
CA ARG A 200 27.53 15.51 -3.60
C ARG A 200 27.96 15.72 -2.15
N ILE A 201 27.30 16.59 -1.40
CA ILE A 201 27.71 16.92 -0.02
C ILE A 201 27.63 15.70 0.89
N PHE A 202 26.56 14.89 0.81
CA PHE A 202 26.46 13.66 1.61
C PHE A 202 27.51 12.61 1.21
N ALA A 203 27.87 12.52 -0.07
CA ALA A 203 28.93 11.63 -0.52
C ALA A 203 30.31 12.08 0.00
N THR A 204 30.61 13.37 -0.08
CA THR A 204 31.88 13.95 0.42
C THR A 204 31.98 13.90 1.95
N ALA A 205 30.86 14.08 2.65
CA ALA A 205 30.81 14.00 4.11
C ALA A 205 30.90 12.57 4.65
N ALA A 206 30.69 11.56 3.79
CA ALA A 206 30.74 10.16 4.21
C ALA A 206 32.17 9.71 4.50
N GLU A 207 32.32 8.92 5.56
CA GLU A 207 33.59 8.35 5.98
C GLU A 207 33.96 7.15 5.10
N SER A 208 35.21 7.14 4.61
CA SER A 208 35.76 6.00 3.88
C SER A 208 35.83 4.75 4.78
N LYS A 209 35.98 3.56 4.19
CA LYS A 209 36.03 2.32 4.98
C LYS A 209 37.30 2.31 5.84
N GLU A 210 38.38 2.85 5.30
CA GLU A 210 39.72 2.89 5.88
C GLU A 210 39.76 3.81 7.11
N HIS A 211 39.22 5.03 7.00
CA HIS A 211 39.15 5.96 8.12
C HIS A 211 38.25 5.44 9.25
N PHE A 212 37.12 4.83 8.89
CA PHE A 212 36.25 4.19 9.87
C PHE A 212 36.97 3.05 10.61
N HIS A 213 37.71 2.20 9.89
CA HIS A 213 38.46 1.10 10.50
C HIS A 213 39.55 1.61 11.44
N ASP A 214 40.30 2.65 11.07
CA ASP A 214 41.31 3.27 11.93
C ASP A 214 40.68 3.78 13.25
N ARG A 215 39.59 4.56 13.16
CA ARG A 215 38.86 5.07 14.33
C ARG A 215 38.28 3.95 15.20
N LEU A 216 37.68 2.93 14.58
CA LEU A 216 37.08 1.80 15.28
C LEU A 216 38.14 0.95 16.00
N ILE A 217 39.27 0.66 15.35
CA ILE A 217 40.36 -0.12 15.94
C ILE A 217 41.00 0.65 17.08
N ASN A 218 41.25 1.95 16.91
CA ASN A 218 41.77 2.81 17.98
C ASN A 218 40.88 2.77 19.22
N TRP A 219 39.56 2.98 19.04
CA TRP A 219 38.59 2.85 20.14
C TRP A 219 38.59 1.44 20.76
N ALA A 220 38.59 0.39 19.92
CA ALA A 220 38.55 -0.98 20.40
C ALA A 220 39.80 -1.33 21.22
N MET A 221 40.97 -0.78 20.89
CA MET A 221 42.20 -0.96 21.65
C MET A 221 42.15 -0.25 23.00
N ALA A 222 41.64 0.98 23.04
CA ALA A 222 41.45 1.70 24.29
C ALA A 222 40.50 0.93 25.24
N GLU A 223 39.42 0.34 24.73
CA GLU A 223 38.55 -0.55 25.51
C GLU A 223 39.24 -1.86 25.89
N TYR A 224 40.03 -2.45 24.98
CA TYR A 224 40.77 -3.68 25.25
C TYR A 224 41.79 -3.49 26.38
N ALA A 225 42.47 -2.34 26.41
CA ALA A 225 43.49 -2.03 27.40
C ALA A 225 42.95 -2.06 28.83
N LYS A 226 41.67 -1.72 29.04
CA LYS A 226 41.01 -1.81 30.35
C LYS A 226 40.91 -3.23 30.89
N LEU A 227 41.04 -4.25 30.03
CA LEU A 227 40.94 -5.65 30.42
C LEU A 227 42.24 -6.22 31.00
N LEU A 228 43.37 -5.53 30.80
CA LEU A 228 44.69 -5.94 31.31
C LEU A 228 45.09 -7.39 30.92
N ILE A 229 44.68 -7.83 29.73
CA ILE A 229 45.02 -9.15 29.17
C ILE A 229 45.75 -9.01 27.83
N PRO A 230 46.55 -10.00 27.42
CA PRO A 230 47.16 -10.01 26.09
C PRO A 230 46.11 -10.05 24.97
N ILE A 231 46.40 -9.38 23.86
CA ILE A 231 45.53 -9.30 22.70
C ILE A 231 45.31 -10.70 22.11
N SER A 232 44.04 -11.11 22.10
CA SER A 232 43.52 -12.26 21.35
C SER A 232 42.63 -11.79 20.20
N SER A 233 42.84 -12.36 19.01
CA SER A 233 42.04 -12.07 17.81
C SER A 233 40.55 -12.26 18.05
N ASN A 234 40.15 -13.30 18.79
CA ASN A 234 38.73 -13.60 19.04
C ASN A 234 38.09 -12.55 19.95
N LYS A 235 38.79 -12.11 20.99
CA LYS A 235 38.27 -11.10 21.93
C LYS A 235 38.22 -9.73 21.27
N LEU A 236 39.28 -9.33 20.54
CA LEU A 236 39.33 -8.04 19.87
C LEU A 236 38.24 -7.95 18.79
N ARG A 237 38.06 -9.03 18.02
CA ARG A 237 36.95 -9.16 17.07
C ARG A 237 35.59 -8.88 17.71
N ARG A 238 35.34 -9.41 18.91
CA ARG A 238 34.06 -9.22 19.63
C ARG A 238 33.89 -7.79 20.13
N ILE A 239 34.96 -7.14 20.60
CA ILE A 239 34.92 -5.75 21.08
C ILE A 239 34.72 -4.77 19.91
N ALA A 240 35.56 -4.89 18.88
CA ALA A 240 35.44 -4.09 17.66
C ALA A 240 34.18 -4.43 16.86
N GLY A 241 33.59 -5.62 17.09
CA GLY A 241 32.47 -6.19 16.37
C GLY A 241 32.65 -6.22 14.85
N LEU A 242 33.88 -6.50 14.41
CA LEU A 242 34.25 -6.72 13.01
C LEU A 242 34.34 -8.23 12.73
N PRO A 243 34.16 -8.72 11.50
CA PRO A 243 34.54 -10.09 11.14
C PRO A 243 36.07 -10.30 11.25
N ILE A 244 36.51 -11.55 11.47
CA ILE A 244 37.95 -11.83 11.60
C ILE A 244 38.72 -11.51 10.32
N LYS A 245 38.08 -11.67 9.15
CA LYS A 245 38.66 -11.36 7.84
C LYS A 245 39.00 -9.88 7.71
N ASP A 246 38.04 -8.99 8.01
CA ASP A 246 38.28 -7.54 7.98
C ASP A 246 39.33 -7.11 9.01
N LEU A 247 39.33 -7.73 10.20
CA LEU A 247 40.32 -7.43 11.23
C LEU A 247 41.75 -7.84 10.82
N LEU A 248 41.89 -8.97 10.10
CA LEU A 248 43.17 -9.39 9.51
C LEU A 248 43.63 -8.45 8.40
N SER A 249 42.72 -7.96 7.55
CA SER A 249 43.02 -6.94 6.54
C SER A 249 43.49 -5.62 7.15
N CYS A 250 43.17 -5.36 8.42
CA CYS A 250 43.60 -4.18 9.17
C CYS A 250 44.66 -4.49 10.24
N ARG A 251 45.42 -5.57 10.09
CA ARG A 251 46.46 -5.98 11.05
C ARG A 251 47.45 -4.87 11.37
N ASP A 252 47.85 -4.08 10.38
CA ASP A 252 48.81 -2.99 10.59
C ASP A 252 48.24 -1.89 11.50
N LEU A 253 46.94 -1.61 11.40
CA LEU A 253 46.25 -0.66 12.30
C LEU A 253 46.17 -1.22 13.72
N VAL A 254 45.93 -2.53 13.87
CA VAL A 254 45.94 -3.21 15.17
C VAL A 254 47.32 -3.10 15.81
N ILE A 255 48.39 -3.37 15.05
CA ILE A 255 49.78 -3.26 15.54
C ILE A 255 50.10 -1.83 15.97
N LYS A 256 49.77 -0.84 15.11
CA LYS A 256 49.96 0.58 15.36
C LYS A 256 49.26 1.04 16.64
N HIS A 257 47.98 0.73 16.81
CA HIS A 257 47.18 1.19 17.95
C HIS A 257 47.38 0.37 19.23
N ALA A 258 48.02 -0.81 19.15
CA ALA A 258 48.40 -1.57 20.34
C ALA A 258 49.60 -0.95 21.09
N GLN A 259 50.54 -0.34 20.36
CA GLN A 259 51.79 0.20 20.93
C GLN A 259 51.56 1.25 22.03
N PRO A 260 50.69 2.26 21.88
CA PRO A 260 50.48 3.29 22.90
C PRO A 260 49.92 2.74 24.22
N HIS A 261 49.28 1.56 24.19
CA HIS A 261 48.69 0.92 25.36
C HIS A 261 49.59 -0.15 25.98
N ASN A 262 50.81 -0.35 25.47
CA ASN A 262 51.76 -1.40 25.92
C ASN A 262 51.13 -2.80 26.00
N LEU A 263 50.22 -3.13 25.07
CA LEU A 263 49.53 -4.41 25.06
C LEU A 263 50.42 -5.50 24.42
N SER A 264 50.57 -6.62 25.13
CA SER A 264 51.20 -7.83 24.60
C SER A 264 50.22 -8.64 23.76
N TYR A 265 50.73 -9.55 22.93
CA TYR A 265 49.91 -10.46 22.13
C TYR A 265 49.91 -11.86 22.71
N HIS A 266 48.76 -12.54 22.66
CA HIS A 266 48.73 -13.97 22.94
C HIS A 266 49.59 -14.73 21.91
N SER A 267 50.23 -15.82 22.32
CA SER A 267 51.16 -16.62 21.47
C SER A 267 50.56 -17.02 20.12
N ASN A 268 49.32 -17.50 20.12
CA ASN A 268 48.56 -17.90 18.93
C ASN A 268 47.73 -16.77 18.30
N CYS A 269 48.01 -15.50 18.61
CA CYS A 269 47.24 -14.39 18.08
C CYS A 269 47.59 -14.12 16.61
N SER A 270 46.63 -14.34 15.71
CA SER A 270 46.77 -14.08 14.27
C SER A 270 47.01 -12.61 13.90
N LEU A 271 46.83 -11.69 14.86
CA LEU A 271 47.08 -10.27 14.70
C LEU A 271 48.46 -9.85 15.21
N SER A 272 49.19 -10.75 15.89
CA SER A 272 50.53 -10.49 16.40
C SER A 272 51.49 -10.16 15.25
N PRO A 273 52.44 -9.23 15.39
CA PRO A 273 53.47 -8.99 14.38
C PRO A 273 54.31 -10.24 14.08
N PHE A 274 54.41 -11.18 15.03
CA PHE A 274 55.19 -12.40 14.90
C PHE A 274 54.40 -13.60 14.35
N PHE A 275 53.12 -13.43 14.04
CA PHE A 275 52.30 -14.52 13.51
C PHE A 275 52.80 -14.91 12.11
N LYS A 276 53.39 -16.11 12.02
CA LYS A 276 53.71 -16.75 10.75
C LYS A 276 52.47 -17.52 10.30
N SER A 277 51.81 -17.03 9.27
CA SER A 277 50.80 -17.83 8.56
C SER A 277 51.50 -19.08 8.05
N THR A 278 51.18 -20.25 8.60
CA THR A 278 51.54 -21.51 7.93
C THR A 278 50.89 -21.49 6.55
N PRO A 279 51.66 -21.57 5.46
CA PRO A 279 51.06 -21.75 4.14
C PRO A 279 50.27 -23.06 4.17
N ILE A 280 49.01 -23.00 3.76
CA ILE A 280 48.21 -24.17 3.40
C ILE A 280 48.62 -24.54 1.98
#